data_AF-A0A948W799-F1
#
_entry.id   AF-A0A948W799-F1
#
_cell.length_a   1.000
_cell.length_b   1.000
_cell.length_c   1.000
_cell.angle_alpha   90.00
_cell.angle_beta   90.00
_cell.angle_gamma   90.00
#
_symmetry.space_group_name_H-M   'P 1'
#
loop_
_entity.id
_entity.type
_entity.pdbx_description
1 polymer ?
#
loop_
_entity_poly.entity_id
_entity_poly.type
_entity_poly.pdbx_seq_one_letter_code
_entity_poly.pdbx_strand_id
1 'polypeptide(L)' 'MTRNKRLTLWSALPPYLGGKRRLCPLIFREVDRILPRRCWSGLTFLDGFMGGGSVSLYAKAQGFRVVSVDIA' A
#
# COMPACT_ATOMS: atom_id res chain seq x y z
N MET A 1 -3.02 -13.29 -24.56
CA MET A 1 -3.63 -12.07 -23.99
C MET A 1 -4.11 -12.36 -22.57
N THR A 2 -3.28 -12.13 -21.55
CA THR A 2 -3.66 -12.29 -20.14
C THR A 2 -4.43 -11.04 -19.70
N ARG A 3 -5.74 -11.21 -19.50
CA ARG A 3 -6.66 -10.17 -19.04
C ARG A 3 -6.25 -9.76 -17.61
N ASN A 4 -5.58 -8.63 -17.50
CA ASN A 4 -5.11 -8.08 -16.22
C ASN A 4 -6.36 -7.69 -15.41
N LYS A 5 -6.81 -8.55 -14.49
CA LYS A 5 -7.90 -8.24 -13.55
C LYS A 5 -7.43 -7.06 -12.70
N ARG A 6 -7.82 -5.82 -13.07
CA ARG A 6 -7.65 -4.66 -12.20
C ARG A 6 -8.32 -5.02 -10.89
N LEU A 7 -7.52 -5.20 -9.84
CA LEU A 7 -8.02 -5.46 -8.49
C LEU A 7 -9.00 -4.34 -8.15
N THR A 8 -10.29 -4.68 -8.07
CA THR A 8 -11.40 -3.79 -7.72
C THR A 8 -11.22 -3.14 -6.33
N LEU A 9 -10.29 -3.65 -5.53
CA LEU A 9 -9.85 -3.08 -4.26
C LEU A 9 -9.37 -1.62 -4.39
N TRP A 10 -8.81 -1.23 -5.54
CA TRP A 10 -8.20 0.09 -5.73
C TRP A 10 -9.16 1.19 -6.17
N SER A 11 -10.31 0.82 -6.72
CA SER A 11 -11.31 1.75 -7.26
C SER A 11 -12.23 2.33 -6.19
N ALA A 12 -12.22 1.79 -4.96
CA ALA A 12 -13.01 2.30 -3.84
C ALA A 12 -12.38 3.53 -3.16
N LEU A 13 -11.12 3.81 -3.44
CA LEU A 13 -10.43 4.96 -2.87
C LEU A 13 -10.75 6.24 -3.65
N PRO A 14 -11.19 7.33 -2.99
CA PRO A 14 -11.38 8.62 -3.63
C PRO A 14 -10.14 9.05 -4.42
N PRO A 15 -10.30 9.80 -5.52
CA PRO A 15 -9.16 10.44 -6.16
C PRO A 15 -8.51 11.39 -5.14
N TYR A 16 -7.21 11.21 -4.91
CA TYR A 16 -6.43 12.05 -4.00
C TYR A 16 -5.24 12.62 -4.78
N LEU A 17 -5.07 13.94 -4.70
CA LEU A 17 -3.92 14.61 -5.32
C LEU A 17 -2.62 14.07 -4.71
N GLY A 18 -1.66 13.70 -5.56
CA GLY A 18 -0.43 13.04 -5.09
C GLY A 18 -0.62 11.57 -4.65
N GLY A 19 -1.75 10.95 -4.99
CA GLY A 19 -2.03 9.54 -4.69
C GLY A 19 -0.98 8.60 -5.30
N LYS A 20 -0.42 7.71 -4.47
CA LYS A 20 0.72 6.84 -4.83
C LYS A 20 0.29 5.46 -5.32
N ARG A 21 -0.99 5.26 -5.64
CA ARG A 21 -1.58 3.96 -6.05
C ARG A 21 -0.79 3.24 -7.13
N ARG A 22 -0.41 3.95 -8.20
CA ARG A 22 0.36 3.38 -9.32
C ARG A 22 1.80 3.04 -8.94
N LEU A 23 2.34 3.67 -7.91
CA LEU A 23 3.70 3.47 -7.42
C LEU A 23 3.79 2.41 -6.33
N CYS A 24 2.67 1.99 -5.72
CA CYS A 24 2.69 1.04 -4.61
C CYS A 24 3.44 -0.28 -4.93
N PRO A 25 3.26 -0.92 -6.11
CA PRO A 25 4.04 -2.11 -6.45
C PRO A 25 5.55 -1.86 -6.44
N LEU A 26 6.00 -0.68 -6.90
CA LEU A 26 7.40 -0.29 -6.92
C LEU A 26 7.93 -0.01 -5.51
N ILE A 27 7.19 0.79 -4.72
CA ILE A 27 7.55 1.10 -3.32
C ILE A 27 7.76 -0.19 -2.53
N PHE A 28 6.81 -1.12 -2.60
CA PHE A 28 6.90 -2.39 -1.86
C PHE A 28 7.90 -3.38 -2.47
N ARG A 29 8.30 -3.22 -3.73
CA ARG A 29 9.45 -3.95 -4.28
C ARG A 29 10.75 -3.49 -3.62
N GLU A 30 10.93 -2.18 -3.42
CA GLU A 30 12.13 -1.66 -2.76
C GLU A 30 12.17 -2.02 -1.27
N VAL A 31 11.01 -2.06 -0.60
CA VAL A 31 10.93 -2.59 0.78
C VAL A 31 11.34 -4.05 0.85
N ASP A 32 10.89 -4.90 -0.09
CA ASP A 32 11.20 -6.33 -0.13
C ASP A 32 12.70 -6.62 -0.31
N ARG A 33 13.44 -5.71 -0.96
CA ARG A 33 14.91 -5.80 -1.09
C ARG A 33 15.64 -5.72 0.25
N ILE A 34 15.04 -5.07 1.24
CA ILE A 34 15.65 -4.84 2.56
C ILE A 34 15.03 -5.77 3.60
N LEU A 35 13.72 -5.98 3.53
CA LEU A 35 12.95 -6.79 4.45
C LEU A 35 12.10 -7.77 3.63
N PRO A 36 12.44 -9.07 3.59
CA PRO A 36 11.73 -10.04 2.77
C PRO A 36 10.24 -10.11 3.11
N ARG A 37 9.40 -10.19 2.07
CA ARG A 37 7.93 -10.26 2.13
C ARG A 37 7.38 -11.27 3.12
N ARG A 38 8.03 -12.43 3.25
CA ARG A 38 7.64 -13.49 4.20
C ARG A 38 7.61 -13.04 5.66
N CYS A 39 8.31 -11.95 6.00
CA CYS A 39 8.37 -11.42 7.35
C CYS A 39 7.27 -10.38 7.65
N TRP A 40 6.52 -9.91 6.63
CA TRP A 40 5.67 -8.73 6.76
C TRP A 40 4.44 -8.93 7.65
N SER A 41 3.90 -10.15 7.73
CA SER A 41 2.69 -10.47 8.51
C SER A 41 2.83 -10.28 10.03
N GLY A 42 4.07 -10.33 10.54
CA GLY A 42 4.37 -10.08 11.95
C GLY A 42 4.69 -8.63 12.28
N LEU A 43 4.62 -7.72 11.29
CA LEU A 43 5.12 -6.35 11.43
C LEU A 43 4.02 -5.31 11.27
N THR A 44 4.28 -4.12 11.81
CA THR A 44 3.41 -2.96 11.66
C THR A 44 4.01 -1.98 10.66
N PHE A 45 3.25 -1.68 9.61
CA PHE A 45 3.53 -0.57 8.70
C PHE A 45 2.92 0.71 9.30
N LEU A 46 3.79 1.67 9.63
CA LEU A 46 3.41 2.99 10.14
C LEU A 46 3.38 3.99 8.98
N ASP A 47 2.20 4.46 8.62
CA ASP A 47 1.99 5.50 7.60
C ASP A 47 1.71 6.84 8.28
N GLY A 48 2.74 7.68 8.41
CA GLY A 48 2.64 8.98 9.08
C GLY A 48 1.97 10.08 8.25
N PHE A 49 1.77 9.85 6.96
CA PHE A 49 1.24 10.82 5.99
C PHE A 49 0.29 10.10 5.03
N MET A 50 -0.79 9.55 5.60
CA MET A 50 -1.69 8.63 4.89
C MET A 50 -2.20 9.23 3.57
N GLY A 51 -2.58 10.50 3.58
CA GLY A 51 -3.29 11.19 2.51
C GLY A 51 -4.48 10.36 2.03
N GLY A 52 -4.52 10.08 0.72
CA GLY A 52 -5.53 9.22 0.11
C GLY A 52 -5.44 7.71 0.46
N GLY A 53 -4.57 7.29 1.38
CA GLY A 53 -4.56 5.94 1.95
C GLY A 53 -4.10 4.82 1.03
N SER A 54 -3.67 5.11 -0.20
CA SER A 54 -3.33 4.07 -1.16
C SER A 54 -2.14 3.21 -0.73
N VAL A 55 -1.16 3.80 -0.03
CA VAL A 55 0.03 3.08 0.45
C VAL A 55 -0.32 2.22 1.66
N SER A 56 -0.99 2.80 2.67
CA SER A 56 -1.55 2.09 3.81
C SER A 56 -2.38 0.86 3.41
N LEU A 57 -3.33 1.02 2.50
CA LEU A 57 -4.16 -0.11 2.05
C LEU A 57 -3.35 -1.16 1.28
N TYR A 58 -2.34 -0.74 0.50
CA TYR A 58 -1.40 -1.68 -0.11
C TYR A 58 -0.65 -2.47 0.94
N ALA A 59 -0.10 -1.82 1.96
CA ALA A 59 0.61 -2.47 3.06
C ALA A 59 -0.27 -3.55 3.72
N LYS A 60 -1.51 -3.19 4.05
CA LYS A 60 -2.48 -4.10 4.66
C LYS A 60 -2.77 -5.31 3.77
N ALA A 61 -2.95 -5.09 2.47
CA ALA A 61 -3.17 -6.16 1.50
C ALA A 61 -1.93 -7.08 1.32
N GLN A 62 -0.73 -6.59 1.61
CA GLN A 62 0.50 -7.41 1.59
C GLN A 62 0.74 -8.16 2.92
N GLY A 63 -0.10 -7.95 3.93
CA GLY A 63 -0.06 -8.70 5.20
C GLY A 63 0.39 -7.88 6.40
N PHE A 64 0.86 -6.65 6.24
CA PHE A 64 1.22 -5.83 7.40
C PHE A 64 0.00 -5.51 8.27
N ARG A 65 0.20 -5.42 9.59
CA ARG A 65 -0.66 -4.59 10.42
C ARG A 65 -0.41 -3.13 10.03
N VAL A 66 -1.44 -2.29 9.96
CA VAL A 66 -1.27 -0.89 9.55
C VAL A 66 -1.73 0.05 10.66
N VAL A 67 -0.88 1.02 10.98
CA VAL A 67 -1.22 2.21 11.76
C VAL A 67 -1.01 3.39 10.83
N SER A 68 -2.07 4.15 10.59
CA SER A 68 -2.07 5.26 9.64
C SER A 68 -2.59 6.51 10.33
N VAL A 69 -1.91 7.63 10.12
CA VAL A 69 -2.29 8.94 10.62
C VAL A 69 -2.15 9.97 9.51
N ASP A 70 -2.97 11.01 9.60
CA ASP A 70 -2.83 12.25 8.85
C ASP A 70 -3.19 13.41 9.79
N ILE A 71 -2.79 14.63 9.43
CA ILE A 71 -3.06 15.84 10.21
C ILE A 71 -4.41 16.48 9.88
N ALA A 72 -5.05 16.08 8.78
CA ALA A 72 -6.28 16.66 8.25
C ALA A 72 -7.52 15.79 8.47
#